data_AF-M7WYN2-F1
#
_entry.id   AF-M7WYN2-F1
#
_cell.length_a   1.000
_cell.length_b   1.000
_cell.length_c   1.000
_cell.angle_alpha   90.00
_cell.angle_beta   90.00
_cell.angle_gamma   90.00
#
_symmetry.space_group_name_H-M   'P 1'
#
loop_
_entity.id
_entity.type
_entity.pdbx_description
1 polymer ?
#
loop_
_entity_poly.entity_id
_entity_poly.type
_entity_poly.pdbx_seq_one_letter_code
_entity_poly.pdbx_strand_id
1 'polypeptide(L)'
;MADAADLWESELGAFDIEVDDSAAAARRERIEASRRAAKGYTAKVEEPGWFNDPDQVARSKGPARPALFALHQQYYLRRFGDVVHGGLDLLREGVKEETEVMDLVMRAALRCGQEKREDVLGLARQWTEFPNLPSLSLVSARILLSNSSLAPPVSPAAPTLPDAAPPSVQPNEVLSASLSSLRIHPSLPSPRSFLSRILLSSHPLLSQAITDPSLLDTRRTEVEKELERVEVGEKEKEVLRRVVVRAEKGAREEEEEEGVGRNVRSL
;
A
#
# COMPACT_ATOMS: atom_id res chain seq x y z
N MET A 1 47.55 37.07 45.71
CA MET A 1 47.15 35.96 44.83
C MET A 1 46.48 36.57 43.62
N ALA A 2 46.80 36.05 42.44
CA ALA A 2 46.81 36.76 41.18
C ALA A 2 45.44 37.18 40.64
N ASP A 3 45.40 38.41 40.12
CA ASP A 3 44.57 38.83 38.99
C ASP A 3 44.87 37.91 37.81
N ALA A 4 43.86 37.14 37.38
CA ALA A 4 43.88 36.49 36.07
C ALA A 4 43.02 37.34 35.15
N ALA A 5 43.70 38.29 34.50
CA ALA A 5 43.18 39.08 33.39
C ALA A 5 42.54 38.15 32.34
N ASP A 6 41.40 38.61 31.82
CA ASP A 6 40.66 38.01 30.71
C ASP A 6 41.57 37.92 29.48
N LEU A 7 42.22 36.76 29.35
CA LEU A 7 43.18 36.45 28.28
C LEU A 7 42.51 36.32 26.89
N TRP A 8 41.19 36.53 26.82
CA TRP A 8 40.40 36.43 25.59
C TRP A 8 39.92 37.79 25.05
N GLU A 9 39.98 38.87 25.83
CA GLU A 9 39.47 40.17 25.38
C GLU A 9 40.56 41.07 24.77
N SER A 10 41.85 40.76 24.96
CA SER A 10 42.94 41.68 24.57
C SER A 10 43.64 41.39 23.24
N GLU A 11 43.24 40.38 22.46
CA GLU A 11 43.89 40.02 21.18
C GLU A 11 43.01 40.10 19.92
N LEU A 12 41.84 40.75 19.98
CA LEU A 12 41.00 40.97 18.80
C LEU A 12 40.81 42.45 18.45
N GLY A 13 41.86 43.23 18.67
CA GLY A 13 42.04 44.50 17.98
C GLY A 13 42.44 44.27 16.52
N ALA A 14 41.68 44.88 15.61
CA ALA A 14 42.02 45.16 14.22
C ALA A 14 41.94 44.01 13.21
N PHE A 15 40.72 43.60 12.88
CA PHE A 15 40.38 43.33 11.49
C PHE A 15 39.11 44.12 11.15
N ASP A 16 39.27 45.27 10.50
CA ASP A 16 38.18 45.91 9.76
C ASP A 16 37.74 44.95 8.68
N ILE A 17 36.72 44.13 8.98
CA ILE A 17 36.05 43.31 7.98
C ILE A 17 35.22 44.29 7.17
N GLU A 18 35.77 44.76 6.06
CA GLU A 18 34.97 45.35 4.98
C GLU A 18 33.92 44.31 4.59
N VAL A 19 32.69 44.53 5.07
CA VAL A 19 31.55 43.67 4.72
C VAL A 19 31.28 43.91 3.24
N ASP A 20 31.80 43.00 2.41
CA ASP A 20 31.57 43.00 0.98
C ASP A 20 30.09 42.67 0.69
N ASP A 21 29.27 43.71 0.72
CA ASP A 21 27.84 43.68 0.42
C ASP A 21 27.55 43.40 -1.07
N SER A 22 28.57 43.24 -1.93
CA SER A 22 28.39 42.99 -3.36
C SER A 22 27.64 41.68 -3.62
N ALA A 23 27.89 40.64 -2.80
CA ALA A 23 27.19 39.36 -2.90
C ALA A 23 25.71 39.49 -2.49
N ALA A 24 25.41 40.31 -1.47
CA ALA A 24 24.06 40.57 -1.02
C ALA A 24 23.29 41.43 -2.05
N ALA A 25 23.96 42.42 -2.64
CA ALA A 25 23.42 43.26 -3.71
C ALA A 25 23.11 42.43 -4.97
N ALA A 26 24.06 41.60 -5.42
CA ALA A 26 23.88 40.73 -6.59
C ALA A 26 22.74 39.71 -6.37
N ARG A 27 22.54 39.22 -5.14
CA ARG A 27 21.43 38.32 -4.80
C ARG A 27 20.09 39.04 -4.82
N ARG A 28 20.01 40.27 -4.29
CA ARG A 28 18.80 41.10 -4.36
C ARG A 28 18.44 41.45 -5.80
N GLU A 29 19.42 41.81 -6.61
CA GLU A 29 19.21 42.13 -8.03
C GLU A 29 18.67 40.93 -8.82
N ARG A 30 19.22 39.71 -8.60
CA ARG A 30 18.67 38.49 -9.21
C ARG A 30 17.22 38.24 -8.79
N ILE A 31 16.90 38.38 -7.51
CA ILE A 31 15.54 38.17 -7.01
C ILE A 31 14.57 39.20 -7.62
N GLU A 32 14.98 40.46 -7.74
CA GLU A 32 14.17 41.48 -8.40
C GLU A 32 14.02 41.27 -9.90
N ALA A 33 15.07 40.82 -10.59
CA ALA A 33 15.02 40.45 -12.00
C ALA A 33 14.05 39.28 -12.22
N SER A 34 14.11 38.24 -11.38
CA SER A 34 13.15 37.12 -11.40
C SER A 34 11.71 37.59 -11.11
N ARG A 35 11.50 38.53 -10.19
CA ARG A 35 10.18 39.10 -9.91
C ARG A 35 9.65 39.96 -11.06
N ARG A 36 10.50 40.71 -11.77
CA ARG A 36 10.11 41.45 -12.98
C ARG A 36 9.78 40.48 -14.13
N ALA A 37 10.56 39.41 -14.31
CA ALA A 37 10.28 38.37 -15.29
C ALA A 37 8.95 37.65 -15.00
N ALA A 38 8.66 37.35 -13.73
CA ALA A 38 7.40 36.72 -13.31
C ALA A 38 6.18 37.64 -13.49
N LYS A 39 6.33 38.96 -13.36
CA LYS A 39 5.24 39.93 -13.61
C LYS A 39 4.80 39.99 -15.08
N GLY A 40 5.63 39.56 -16.03
CA GLY A 40 5.28 39.43 -17.45
C GLY A 40 4.69 38.08 -17.83
N TYR A 41 4.76 37.08 -16.93
CA TYR A 41 4.27 35.72 -17.18
C TYR A 41 2.77 35.63 -16.85
N THR A 42 1.94 36.31 -17.63
CA THR A 42 0.53 35.89 -17.75
C THR A 42 0.48 34.77 -18.78
N ALA A 43 0.85 33.56 -18.36
CA ALA A 43 0.42 32.39 -19.10
C ALA A 43 -1.10 32.39 -19.02
N LYS A 44 -1.77 32.93 -20.05
CA LYS A 44 -3.12 32.49 -20.37
C LYS A 44 -2.96 31.03 -20.76
N VAL A 45 -2.94 30.16 -19.75
CA VAL A 45 -3.32 28.78 -19.94
C VAL A 45 -4.76 28.91 -20.40
N GLU A 46 -4.99 28.78 -21.72
CA GLU A 46 -6.31 28.42 -22.18
C GLU A 46 -6.57 27.07 -21.53
N GLU A 47 -7.25 27.11 -20.38
CA GLU A 47 -7.66 25.90 -19.69
C GLU A 47 -8.47 25.11 -20.70
N PRO A 48 -7.98 23.92 -21.12
CA PRO A 48 -8.66 23.18 -22.16
C PRO A 48 -10.11 22.96 -21.73
N GLY A 49 -11.06 23.18 -22.64
CA GLY A 49 -12.48 23.42 -22.35
C GLY A 49 -13.20 22.36 -21.49
N TRP A 50 -12.57 21.22 -21.21
CA TRP A 50 -13.02 20.24 -20.22
C TRP A 50 -12.85 20.71 -18.76
N PHE A 51 -11.93 21.64 -18.47
CA PHE A 51 -11.64 22.11 -17.12
C PHE A 51 -12.74 23.01 -16.54
N ASN A 52 -13.43 23.76 -17.41
CA ASN A 52 -14.55 24.64 -17.05
C ASN A 52 -15.90 24.16 -17.60
N ASP A 53 -15.99 22.91 -18.06
CA ASP A 53 -17.26 22.36 -18.50
C ASP A 53 -18.16 22.13 -17.27
N PRO A 54 -19.24 22.91 -17.08
CA PRO A 54 -20.11 22.74 -15.92
C PRO A 54 -20.70 21.34 -15.85
N ASP A 55 -20.81 20.62 -16.98
CA ASP A 55 -21.28 19.23 -17.01
C ASP A 55 -20.21 18.22 -16.54
N GLN A 56 -18.91 18.54 -16.65
CA GLN A 56 -17.81 17.72 -16.08
C GLN A 56 -17.50 18.10 -14.63
N VAL A 57 -17.59 19.39 -14.28
CA VAL A 57 -17.43 19.85 -12.90
C VAL A 57 -18.63 19.43 -12.04
N ALA A 58 -19.86 19.34 -12.58
CA ALA A 58 -21.00 18.74 -11.88
C ALA A 58 -20.83 17.22 -11.67
N ARG A 59 -20.15 16.51 -12.59
CA ARG A 59 -19.72 15.11 -12.39
C ARG A 59 -18.57 14.98 -11.38
N SER A 60 -17.82 16.05 -11.10
CA SER A 60 -16.67 16.03 -10.18
C SER A 60 -17.05 15.95 -8.69
N LYS A 61 -18.33 16.18 -8.35
CA LYS A 61 -18.89 16.00 -7.00
C LYS A 61 -20.21 15.24 -7.07
N GLY A 62 -20.20 14.07 -7.72
CA GLY A 62 -21.40 13.22 -7.81
C GLY A 62 -21.94 12.81 -6.43
N PRO A 63 -23.23 12.39 -6.34
CA PRO A 63 -23.86 11.89 -5.11
C PRO A 63 -23.10 10.71 -4.46
N ALA A 64 -22.25 10.05 -5.24
CA ALA A 64 -21.28 9.04 -4.83
C ALA A 64 -20.41 9.43 -3.63
N ARG A 65 -19.88 10.67 -3.60
CA ARG A 65 -18.92 11.06 -2.57
C ARG A 65 -19.57 11.22 -1.18
N PRO A 66 -20.73 11.89 -1.03
CA PRO A 66 -21.51 11.84 0.21
C PRO A 66 -21.89 10.42 0.64
N ALA A 67 -22.25 9.54 -0.31
CA ALA A 67 -22.58 8.15 0.00
C ALA A 67 -21.36 7.38 0.54
N LEU A 68 -20.18 7.53 -0.08
CA LEU A 68 -18.93 6.96 0.41
C LEU A 68 -18.56 7.49 1.81
N PHE A 69 -18.70 8.80 2.04
CA PHE A 69 -18.49 9.36 3.39
C PHE A 69 -19.46 8.77 4.43
N ALA A 70 -20.73 8.57 4.06
CA ALA A 70 -21.70 7.92 4.94
C ALA A 70 -21.31 6.47 5.25
N LEU A 71 -20.80 5.72 4.26
CA LEU A 71 -20.29 4.37 4.48
C LEU A 71 -19.09 4.37 5.43
N HIS A 72 -18.14 5.29 5.27
CA HIS A 72 -17.02 5.44 6.20
C HIS A 72 -17.49 5.79 7.61
N GLN A 73 -18.49 6.67 7.75
CA GLN A 73 -19.06 7.02 9.04
C GLN A 73 -19.73 5.80 9.70
N GLN A 74 -20.50 5.01 8.95
CA GLN A 74 -21.10 3.77 9.43
C GLN A 74 -20.02 2.75 9.86
N TYR A 75 -18.93 2.63 9.10
CA TYR A 75 -17.80 1.78 9.44
C TYR A 75 -17.15 2.21 10.75
N TYR A 76 -16.92 3.52 10.94
CA TYR A 76 -16.38 4.08 12.18
C TYR A 76 -17.32 3.83 13.37
N LEU A 77 -18.63 3.95 13.17
CA LEU A 77 -19.67 3.65 14.15
C LEU A 77 -19.90 2.13 14.37
N ARG A 78 -19.04 1.26 13.78
CA ARG A 78 -19.12 -0.20 13.88
C ARG A 78 -20.42 -0.81 13.34
N ARG A 79 -21.14 -0.08 12.50
CA ARG A 79 -22.35 -0.54 11.81
C ARG A 79 -21.98 -1.32 10.55
N PHE A 80 -21.16 -2.36 10.71
CA PHE A 80 -20.54 -3.07 9.59
C PHE A 80 -21.56 -3.73 8.65
N GLY A 81 -22.68 -4.23 9.17
CA GLY A 81 -23.76 -4.77 8.33
C GLY A 81 -24.34 -3.72 7.38
N ASP A 82 -24.52 -2.49 7.86
CA ASP A 82 -25.04 -1.39 7.02
C ASP A 82 -24.04 -0.98 5.94
N VAL A 83 -22.74 -0.99 6.27
CA VAL A 83 -21.66 -0.75 5.30
C VAL A 83 -21.68 -1.79 4.18
N VAL A 84 -21.85 -3.07 4.51
CA VAL A 84 -21.93 -4.14 3.50
C VAL A 84 -23.14 -3.93 2.60
N HIS A 85 -24.33 -3.70 3.16
CA HIS A 85 -25.55 -3.51 2.37
C HIS A 85 -25.46 -2.26 1.49
N GLY A 86 -25.20 -1.10 2.10
CA GLY A 86 -25.14 0.18 1.38
C GLY A 86 -23.99 0.24 0.36
N GLY A 87 -22.84 -0.38 0.66
CA GLY A 87 -21.73 -0.44 -0.27
C GLY A 87 -22.01 -1.34 -1.47
N LEU A 88 -22.67 -2.50 -1.27
CA LEU A 88 -23.11 -3.35 -2.38
C LEU A 88 -24.16 -2.67 -3.27
N ASP A 89 -25.08 -1.91 -2.69
CA ASP A 89 -26.04 -1.12 -3.46
C ASP A 89 -25.32 -0.03 -4.29
N LEU A 90 -24.37 0.68 -3.69
CA LEU A 90 -23.59 1.72 -4.36
C LEU A 90 -22.74 1.17 -5.52
N LEU A 91 -22.17 -0.03 -5.37
CA LEU A 91 -21.43 -0.71 -6.44
C LEU A 91 -22.34 -1.11 -7.60
N ARG A 92 -23.58 -1.54 -7.32
CA ARG A 92 -24.56 -1.89 -8.37
C ARG A 92 -25.00 -0.68 -9.20
N GLU A 93 -25.10 0.49 -8.58
CA GLU A 93 -25.46 1.74 -9.27
C GLU A 93 -24.29 2.34 -10.08
N GLY A 94 -23.06 1.93 -9.78
CA GLY A 94 -21.84 2.45 -10.39
C GLY A 94 -21.32 3.68 -9.64
N VAL A 95 -20.09 3.58 -9.15
CA VAL A 95 -19.44 4.62 -8.35
C VAL A 95 -18.02 4.87 -8.85
N LYS A 96 -17.58 6.13 -8.84
CA LYS A 96 -16.25 6.50 -9.33
C LYS A 96 -15.14 5.92 -8.44
N GLU A 97 -15.36 5.91 -7.13
CA GLU A 97 -14.45 5.37 -6.12
C GLU A 97 -14.70 3.87 -5.84
N GLU A 98 -14.92 3.08 -6.89
CA GLU A 98 -15.29 1.65 -6.82
C GLU A 98 -14.35 0.84 -5.92
N THR A 99 -13.05 1.00 -6.11
CA THR A 99 -12.03 0.25 -5.33
C THR A 99 -12.05 0.57 -3.84
N GLU A 100 -12.36 1.81 -3.46
CA GLU A 100 -12.46 2.21 -2.05
C GLU A 100 -13.72 1.62 -1.42
N VAL A 101 -14.84 1.63 -2.13
CA VAL A 101 -16.09 1.00 -1.69
C VAL A 101 -15.91 -0.52 -1.55
N MET A 102 -15.26 -1.17 -2.52
CA MET A 102 -14.95 -2.60 -2.46
C MET A 102 -14.10 -2.97 -1.25
N ASP A 103 -12.99 -2.26 -1.01
CA ASP A 103 -12.12 -2.50 0.15
C ASP A 103 -12.89 -2.30 1.46
N LEU A 104 -13.73 -1.26 1.55
CA LEU A 104 -14.52 -0.97 2.74
C LEU A 104 -15.59 -2.04 3.00
N VAL A 105 -16.32 -2.47 1.97
CA VAL A 105 -17.33 -3.54 2.04
C VAL A 105 -16.68 -4.85 2.48
N MET A 106 -15.57 -5.24 1.86
CA MET A 106 -14.88 -6.48 2.19
C MET A 106 -14.32 -6.47 3.62
N ARG A 107 -13.76 -5.34 4.07
CA ARG A 107 -13.33 -5.18 5.47
C ARG A 107 -14.49 -5.25 6.44
N ALA A 108 -15.61 -4.61 6.12
CA ALA A 108 -16.81 -4.64 6.95
C ALA A 108 -17.38 -6.07 7.04
N ALA A 109 -17.43 -6.80 5.93
CA ALA A 109 -17.88 -8.18 5.88
C ALA A 109 -17.07 -9.09 6.81
N LEU A 110 -15.74 -8.98 6.79
CA LEU A 110 -14.85 -9.69 7.72
C LEU A 110 -15.06 -9.31 9.19
N ARG A 111 -15.62 -8.14 9.49
CA ARG A 111 -15.91 -7.69 10.86
C ARG A 111 -17.26 -8.16 11.37
N CYS A 112 -18.24 -8.36 10.49
CA CYS A 112 -19.59 -8.81 10.85
C CYS A 112 -19.89 -10.28 10.52
N GLY A 113 -18.90 -11.06 10.07
CA GLY A 113 -19.09 -12.48 9.77
C GLY A 113 -19.84 -12.75 8.46
N GLN A 114 -19.83 -11.79 7.53
CA GLN A 114 -20.53 -11.88 6.23
C GLN A 114 -19.59 -12.23 5.07
N GLU A 115 -18.37 -12.70 5.34
CA GLU A 115 -17.40 -13.07 4.32
C GLU A 115 -17.82 -14.27 3.44
N LYS A 116 -18.84 -15.03 3.85
CA LYS A 116 -19.42 -16.13 3.06
C LYS A 116 -20.59 -15.73 2.16
N ARG A 117 -20.96 -14.44 2.16
CA ARG A 117 -22.03 -13.94 1.28
C ARG A 117 -21.54 -13.96 -0.18
N GLU A 118 -22.34 -14.51 -1.08
CA GLU A 118 -21.98 -14.66 -2.51
C GLU A 118 -21.57 -13.33 -3.17
N ASP A 119 -22.29 -12.24 -2.91
CA ASP A 119 -21.92 -10.91 -3.44
C ASP A 119 -20.52 -10.49 -3.00
N VAL A 120 -20.18 -10.73 -1.72
CA VAL A 120 -18.88 -10.38 -1.13
C VAL A 120 -17.77 -11.29 -1.67
N LEU A 121 -18.07 -12.57 -1.86
CA LEU A 121 -17.16 -13.50 -2.52
C LEU A 121 -16.90 -13.08 -3.98
N GLY A 122 -17.94 -12.62 -4.69
CA GLY A 122 -17.83 -12.06 -6.03
C GLY A 122 -16.85 -10.88 -6.09
N LEU A 123 -16.99 -9.92 -5.18
CA LEU A 123 -16.04 -8.80 -5.05
C LEU A 123 -14.61 -9.28 -4.76
N ALA A 124 -14.46 -10.27 -3.88
CA ALA A 124 -13.14 -10.77 -3.51
C ALA A 124 -12.41 -11.35 -4.73
N ARG A 125 -13.11 -11.99 -5.67
CA ARG A 125 -12.54 -12.58 -6.90
C ARG A 125 -12.04 -11.56 -7.92
N GLN A 126 -12.48 -10.30 -7.83
CA GLN A 126 -12.08 -9.22 -8.73
C GLN A 126 -10.69 -8.63 -8.40
N TRP A 127 -9.96 -9.21 -7.43
CA TRP A 127 -8.63 -8.71 -7.04
C TRP A 127 -7.62 -8.64 -8.20
N THR A 128 -7.77 -9.50 -9.21
CA THR A 128 -6.90 -9.55 -10.39
C THR A 128 -7.04 -8.31 -11.28
N GLU A 129 -8.18 -7.61 -11.20
CA GLU A 129 -8.45 -6.37 -11.95
C GLU A 129 -7.64 -5.20 -11.39
N PHE A 130 -7.20 -5.29 -10.13
CA PHE A 130 -6.49 -4.22 -9.41
C PHE A 130 -5.11 -4.67 -8.90
N PRO A 131 -4.17 -5.02 -9.80
CA PRO A 131 -2.87 -5.60 -9.43
C PRO A 131 -1.96 -4.67 -8.63
N ASN A 132 -2.25 -3.36 -8.63
CA ASN A 132 -1.48 -2.32 -7.95
C ASN A 132 -2.07 -1.93 -6.59
N LEU A 133 -3.09 -2.65 -6.09
CA LEU A 133 -3.72 -2.40 -4.79
C LEU A 133 -3.45 -3.56 -3.81
N PRO A 134 -2.29 -3.56 -3.12
CA PRO A 134 -1.92 -4.59 -2.15
C PRO A 134 -2.96 -4.81 -1.03
N SER A 135 -3.58 -3.72 -0.54
CA SER A 135 -4.60 -3.79 0.50
C SER A 135 -5.83 -4.54 0.05
N LEU A 136 -6.28 -4.28 -1.19
CA LEU A 136 -7.43 -4.96 -1.80
C LEU A 136 -7.12 -6.45 -1.98
N SER A 137 -5.94 -6.78 -2.51
CA SER A 137 -5.50 -8.16 -2.65
C SER A 137 -5.46 -8.90 -1.30
N LEU A 138 -5.00 -8.26 -0.22
CA LEU A 138 -4.97 -8.86 1.11
C LEU A 138 -6.37 -9.11 1.66
N VAL A 139 -7.29 -8.13 1.55
CA VAL A 139 -8.66 -8.31 2.06
C VAL A 139 -9.41 -9.37 1.25
N SER A 140 -9.22 -9.42 -0.07
CA SER A 140 -9.73 -10.48 -0.94
C SER A 140 -9.20 -11.84 -0.51
N ALA A 141 -7.89 -11.99 -0.30
CA ALA A 141 -7.29 -13.24 0.16
C ALA A 141 -7.88 -13.73 1.48
N ARG A 142 -8.22 -12.82 2.40
CA ARG A 142 -8.88 -13.15 3.67
C ARG A 142 -10.30 -13.65 3.49
N ILE A 143 -11.08 -13.07 2.58
CA ILE A 143 -12.43 -13.53 2.25
C ILE A 143 -12.37 -14.89 1.56
N LEU A 144 -11.48 -15.03 0.57
CA LEU A 144 -11.25 -16.28 -0.15
C LEU A 144 -10.85 -17.41 0.81
N LEU A 145 -9.97 -17.13 1.78
CA LEU A 145 -9.57 -18.08 2.81
C LEU A 145 -10.79 -18.64 3.56
N SER A 146 -11.73 -17.79 3.99
CA SER A 146 -12.94 -18.20 4.73
C SER A 146 -13.91 -19.06 3.93
N ASN A 147 -13.76 -19.12 2.61
CA ASN A 147 -14.57 -19.92 1.68
C ASN A 147 -13.78 -21.10 1.07
N SER A 148 -12.56 -21.35 1.56
CA SER A 148 -11.67 -22.40 1.08
C SER A 148 -11.52 -23.56 2.08
N SER A 149 -10.97 -24.70 1.62
CA SER A 149 -10.57 -25.81 2.51
C SER A 149 -9.43 -25.45 3.47
N LEU A 150 -8.74 -24.33 3.26
CA LEU A 150 -7.68 -23.85 4.16
C LEU A 150 -8.23 -23.11 5.39
N ALA A 151 -9.54 -22.84 5.43
CA ALA A 151 -10.16 -22.20 6.58
C ALA A 151 -9.97 -23.07 7.84
N PRO A 152 -9.57 -22.48 8.99
CA PRO A 152 -9.51 -23.24 10.24
C PRO A 152 -10.90 -23.77 10.61
N PRO A 153 -11.01 -24.99 11.15
CA PRO A 153 -12.29 -25.56 11.55
C PRO A 153 -12.94 -24.67 12.62
N VAL A 154 -14.15 -24.18 12.33
CA VAL A 154 -14.93 -23.39 13.27
C VAL A 154 -15.56 -24.36 14.28
N SER A 155 -14.91 -24.53 15.45
CA SER A 155 -15.36 -25.19 16.70
C SER A 155 -16.14 -26.52 16.59
N PRO A 156 -15.80 -27.58 17.33
CA PRO A 156 -16.34 -28.94 17.17
C PRO A 156 -17.80 -29.14 17.67
N ALA A 157 -18.57 -28.07 17.92
CA ALA A 157 -19.88 -28.15 18.54
C ALA A 157 -21.08 -28.17 17.56
N ALA A 158 -20.84 -28.05 16.26
CA ALA A 158 -21.91 -28.19 15.27
C ALA A 158 -22.00 -29.65 14.79
N PRO A 159 -23.17 -30.30 14.82
CA PRO A 159 -23.32 -31.61 14.21
C PRO A 159 -22.91 -31.49 12.74
N THR A 160 -21.93 -32.31 12.34
CA THR A 160 -21.48 -32.45 10.96
C THR A 160 -22.67 -32.92 10.12
N LEU A 161 -23.38 -31.96 9.53
CA LEU A 161 -24.33 -32.22 8.48
C LEU A 161 -23.57 -32.89 7.33
N PRO A 162 -23.96 -34.08 6.88
CA PRO A 162 -23.28 -34.83 5.82
C PRO A 162 -23.40 -34.18 4.41
N ASP A 163 -23.88 -32.94 4.34
CA ASP A 163 -24.24 -32.20 3.12
C ASP A 163 -23.52 -30.84 3.02
N ALA A 164 -22.40 -30.65 3.75
CA ALA A 164 -21.57 -29.46 3.58
C ALA A 164 -21.05 -29.43 2.14
N ALA A 165 -21.60 -28.52 1.33
CA ALA A 165 -21.18 -28.29 -0.05
C ALA A 165 -19.65 -28.15 -0.12
N PRO A 166 -19.00 -28.69 -1.17
CA PRO A 166 -17.56 -28.57 -1.33
C PRO A 166 -17.15 -27.09 -1.28
N PRO A 167 -15.97 -26.77 -0.72
CA PRO A 167 -15.50 -25.40 -0.64
C PRO A 167 -15.47 -24.78 -2.04
N SER A 168 -16.08 -23.61 -2.18
CA SER A 168 -16.26 -22.92 -3.46
C SER A 168 -14.97 -22.26 -3.96
N VAL A 169 -13.97 -22.10 -3.09
CA VAL A 169 -12.69 -21.46 -3.38
C VAL A 169 -11.55 -22.46 -3.26
N GLN A 170 -10.69 -22.48 -4.28
CA GLN A 170 -9.53 -23.36 -4.32
C GLN A 170 -8.35 -22.77 -3.50
N PRO A 171 -7.52 -23.62 -2.84
CA PRO A 171 -6.35 -23.18 -2.08
C PRO A 171 -5.39 -22.26 -2.86
N ASN A 172 -5.18 -22.54 -4.14
CA ASN A 172 -4.30 -21.77 -5.01
C ASN A 172 -4.82 -20.33 -5.24
N GLU A 173 -6.14 -20.13 -5.30
CA GLU A 173 -6.75 -18.81 -5.45
C GLU A 173 -6.45 -17.92 -4.23
N VAL A 174 -6.54 -18.50 -3.03
CA VAL A 174 -6.18 -17.84 -1.76
C VAL A 174 -4.70 -17.44 -1.76
N LEU A 175 -3.83 -18.37 -2.17
CA LEU A 175 -2.39 -18.13 -2.25
C LEU A 175 -2.04 -17.03 -3.26
N SER A 176 -2.65 -17.05 -4.46
CA SER A 176 -2.41 -16.04 -5.50
C SER A 176 -2.83 -14.64 -5.07
N ALA A 177 -4.00 -14.50 -4.42
CA ALA A 177 -4.43 -13.23 -3.85
C ALA A 177 -3.50 -12.76 -2.72
N SER A 178 -3.07 -13.68 -1.84
CA SER A 178 -2.13 -13.38 -0.76
C SER A 178 -0.78 -12.92 -1.29
N LEU A 179 -0.23 -13.59 -2.31
CA LEU A 179 1.04 -13.23 -2.93
C LEU A 179 0.94 -11.92 -3.71
N SER A 180 -0.20 -11.62 -4.32
CA SER A 180 -0.44 -10.34 -4.99
C SER A 180 -0.37 -9.15 -4.03
N SER A 181 -0.81 -9.33 -2.77
CA SER A 181 -0.64 -8.32 -1.72
C SER A 181 0.83 -8.05 -1.31
N LEU A 182 1.75 -8.96 -1.66
CA LEU A 182 3.19 -8.85 -1.40
C LEU A 182 4.01 -8.49 -2.65
N ARG A 183 3.34 -8.30 -3.80
CA ARG A 183 4.01 -8.10 -5.09
C ARG A 183 4.92 -6.87 -5.11
N ILE A 184 4.44 -5.75 -4.57
CA ILE A 184 5.16 -4.47 -4.53
C ILE A 184 6.10 -4.41 -3.32
N HIS A 185 5.61 -4.82 -2.14
CA HIS A 185 6.37 -4.75 -0.89
C HIS A 185 6.42 -6.13 -0.20
N PRO A 186 7.39 -7.00 -0.56
CA PRO A 186 7.52 -8.36 -0.02
C PRO A 186 7.81 -8.43 1.49
N SER A 187 8.20 -7.30 2.10
CA SER A 187 8.56 -7.17 3.51
C SER A 187 7.38 -6.79 4.41
N LEU A 188 6.18 -6.49 3.88
CA LEU A 188 5.06 -6.01 4.68
C LEU A 188 4.65 -7.01 5.77
N PRO A 189 4.66 -6.61 7.07
CA PRO A 189 4.47 -7.57 8.17
C PRO A 189 3.13 -8.30 8.14
N SER A 190 2.03 -7.58 7.94
CA SER A 190 0.67 -8.16 7.98
C SER A 190 0.43 -9.17 6.86
N PRO A 191 0.65 -8.85 5.57
CA PRO A 191 0.56 -9.84 4.50
C PRO A 191 1.54 -11.03 4.65
N ARG A 192 2.76 -10.82 5.14
CA ARG A 192 3.73 -11.91 5.39
C ARG A 192 3.23 -12.89 6.44
N SER A 193 2.76 -12.36 7.58
CA SER A 193 2.18 -13.18 8.66
C SER A 193 0.95 -13.94 8.17
N PHE A 194 0.11 -13.29 7.36
CA PHE A 194 -1.04 -13.93 6.72
C PHE A 194 -0.63 -15.09 5.80
N LEU A 195 0.36 -14.88 4.93
CA LEU A 195 0.89 -15.91 4.03
C LEU A 195 1.50 -17.09 4.80
N SER A 196 2.34 -16.83 5.80
CA SER A 196 2.92 -17.89 6.65
C SER A 196 1.83 -18.76 7.27
N ARG A 197 0.77 -18.15 7.81
CA ARG A 197 -0.34 -18.89 8.40
C ARG A 197 -1.08 -19.78 7.39
N ILE A 198 -1.27 -19.32 6.16
CA ILE A 198 -1.92 -20.13 5.11
C ILE A 198 -1.03 -21.30 4.70
N LEU A 199 0.28 -21.08 4.58
CA LEU A 199 1.23 -22.11 4.18
C LEU A 199 1.48 -23.15 5.28
N LEU A 200 1.18 -22.86 6.55
CA LEU A 200 1.54 -23.72 7.67
C LEU A 200 1.05 -25.17 7.54
N SER A 201 -0.15 -25.41 6.99
CA SER A 201 -0.72 -26.75 6.86
C SER A 201 -0.15 -27.57 5.70
N SER A 202 0.23 -26.92 4.60
CA SER A 202 0.68 -27.60 3.37
C SER A 202 2.20 -27.51 3.15
N HIS A 203 2.82 -26.40 3.56
CA HIS A 203 4.23 -26.08 3.39
C HIS A 203 4.84 -25.52 4.70
N PRO A 204 5.00 -26.37 5.74
CA PRO A 204 5.41 -25.92 7.07
C PRO A 204 6.83 -25.32 7.07
N LEU A 205 7.74 -25.80 6.22
CA LEU A 205 9.11 -25.29 6.17
C LEU A 205 9.16 -23.89 5.50
N LEU A 206 8.36 -23.64 4.46
CA LEU A 206 8.15 -22.28 3.94
C LEU A 206 7.54 -21.34 4.99
N SER A 207 6.53 -21.79 5.73
CA SER A 207 5.93 -20.99 6.82
C SER A 207 6.97 -20.60 7.88
N GLN A 208 7.82 -21.56 8.27
CA GLN A 208 8.93 -21.31 9.20
C GLN A 208 9.94 -20.33 8.62
N ALA A 209 10.37 -20.52 7.37
CA ALA A 209 11.33 -19.62 6.72
C ALA A 209 10.83 -18.16 6.57
N ILE A 210 9.52 -17.96 6.38
CA ILE A 210 8.92 -16.61 6.35
C ILE A 210 9.00 -15.93 7.72
N THR A 211 8.84 -16.71 8.80
CA THR A 211 8.80 -16.25 10.19
C THR A 211 10.19 -16.09 10.80
N ASP A 212 11.09 -17.02 10.49
CA ASP A 212 12.47 -17.06 10.93
C ASP A 212 13.42 -17.16 9.72
N PRO A 213 13.93 -16.02 9.21
CA PRO A 213 14.84 -15.99 8.08
C PRO A 213 16.17 -16.71 8.32
N SER A 214 16.59 -16.92 9.57
CA SER A 214 17.86 -17.60 9.89
C SER A 214 17.88 -19.08 9.44
N LEU A 215 16.70 -19.66 9.21
CA LEU A 215 16.54 -21.02 8.71
C LEU A 215 17.16 -21.20 7.31
N LEU A 216 17.26 -20.12 6.53
CA LEU A 216 17.90 -20.16 5.21
C LEU A 216 19.40 -20.47 5.28
N ASP A 217 20.09 -20.05 6.34
CA ASP A 217 21.53 -20.28 6.47
C ASP A 217 21.87 -21.78 6.57
N THR A 218 20.94 -22.58 7.08
CA THR A 218 21.14 -24.01 7.33
C THR A 218 20.39 -24.91 6.33
N ARG A 219 19.22 -24.48 5.83
CA ARG A 219 18.30 -25.34 5.06
C ARG A 219 17.91 -24.76 3.69
N ARG A 220 18.71 -23.86 3.13
CA ARG A 220 18.44 -23.20 1.83
C ARG A 220 17.96 -24.16 0.73
N THR A 221 18.67 -25.26 0.51
CA THR A 221 18.36 -26.21 -0.58
C THR A 221 17.05 -26.96 -0.37
N GLU A 222 16.64 -27.17 0.88
CA GLU A 222 15.34 -27.78 1.21
C GLU A 222 14.21 -26.78 1.00
N VAL A 223 14.43 -25.52 1.38
CA VAL A 223 13.49 -24.42 1.16
C VAL A 223 13.27 -24.17 -0.34
N GLU A 224 14.34 -24.15 -1.14
CA GLU A 224 14.25 -24.01 -2.59
C GLU A 224 13.49 -25.18 -3.25
N LYS A 225 13.68 -26.42 -2.76
CA LYS A 225 12.90 -27.57 -3.24
C LYS A 225 11.43 -27.50 -2.85
N GLU A 226 11.11 -26.97 -1.67
CA GLU A 226 9.72 -26.81 -1.23
C GLU A 226 9.02 -25.68 -2.00
N LEU A 227 9.73 -24.61 -2.34
CA LEU A 227 9.22 -23.52 -3.20
C LEU A 227 8.70 -24.04 -4.55
N GLU A 228 9.40 -25.01 -5.15
CA GLU A 228 8.97 -25.61 -6.44
C GLU A 228 7.73 -26.49 -6.32
N ARG A 229 7.38 -26.94 -5.11
CA ARG A 229 6.17 -27.76 -4.86
C ARG A 229 4.92 -26.93 -4.66
N VAL A 230 5.03 -25.60 -4.54
CA VAL A 230 3.88 -24.72 -4.36
C VAL A 230 3.15 -24.55 -5.69
N GLU A 231 1.89 -24.95 -5.73
CA GLU A 231 1.02 -24.88 -6.90
C GLU A 231 0.48 -23.46 -7.13
N VAL A 232 1.35 -22.56 -7.57
CA VAL A 232 1.01 -21.19 -7.99
C VAL A 232 1.68 -20.85 -9.33
N GLY A 233 1.21 -19.79 -9.99
CA GLY A 233 1.79 -19.34 -11.26
C GLY A 233 3.22 -18.82 -11.11
N GLU A 234 3.93 -18.70 -12.23
CA GLU A 234 5.35 -18.30 -12.22
C GLU A 234 5.59 -16.90 -11.63
N LYS A 235 4.64 -15.97 -11.83
CA LYS A 235 4.72 -14.62 -11.24
C LYS A 235 4.58 -14.67 -9.73
N GLU A 236 3.66 -15.49 -9.24
CA GLU A 236 3.41 -15.70 -7.82
C GLU A 236 4.59 -16.43 -7.15
N LYS A 237 5.17 -17.43 -7.82
CA LYS A 237 6.39 -18.11 -7.37
C LYS A 237 7.55 -17.12 -7.20
N GLU A 238 7.72 -16.19 -8.12
CA GLU A 238 8.76 -15.17 -8.00
C GLU A 238 8.52 -14.24 -6.80
N VAL A 239 7.28 -13.82 -6.54
CA VAL A 239 6.95 -13.08 -5.32
C VAL A 239 7.25 -13.91 -4.08
N LEU A 240 6.86 -15.19 -4.06
CA LEU A 240 7.11 -16.08 -2.95
C LEU A 240 8.61 -16.26 -2.67
N ARG A 241 9.44 -16.41 -3.72
CA ARG A 241 10.90 -16.43 -3.60
C ARG A 241 11.44 -15.15 -2.96
N ARG A 242 10.99 -13.97 -3.40
CA ARG A 242 11.41 -12.68 -2.80
C ARG A 242 10.98 -12.55 -1.33
N VAL A 243 9.81 -13.07 -0.97
CA VAL A 243 9.29 -13.07 0.40
C VAL A 243 10.12 -13.99 1.30
N VAL A 244 10.42 -15.21 0.84
CA VAL A 244 11.13 -16.23 1.60
C VAL A 244 12.62 -15.94 1.67
N VAL A 245 13.29 -15.84 0.52
CA VAL A 245 14.75 -15.77 0.43
C VAL A 245 15.29 -14.40 0.86
N ARG A 246 14.44 -13.36 0.95
CA ARG A 246 14.79 -11.94 1.05
C ARG A 246 15.77 -11.58 -0.08
N ALA A 247 15.32 -10.81 -1.06
CA ALA A 247 16.27 -10.23 -2.01
C ALA A 247 17.27 -9.36 -1.22
N GLU A 248 18.48 -9.86 -1.02
CA GLU A 248 19.61 -9.16 -0.37
C GLU A 248 19.97 -7.81 -1.06
N LYS A 249 19.32 -7.50 -2.20
CA LYS A 249 19.61 -6.34 -3.04
C LYS A 249 18.81 -5.06 -2.78
N GLY A 250 17.73 -5.09 -2.00
CA GLY A 250 16.81 -3.93 -1.94
C GLY A 250 17.18 -2.79 -0.99
N ALA A 251 18.09 -3.00 -0.03
CA ALA A 251 18.40 -1.97 0.98
C ALA A 251 19.53 -1.02 0.58
N ARG A 252 20.14 -1.20 -0.60
CA ARG A 252 21.31 -0.41 -1.04
C ARG A 252 21.06 0.43 -2.29
N GLU A 253 20.05 0.11 -3.09
CA GLU A 253 19.80 0.82 -4.35
C GLU A 253 18.83 2.01 -4.19
N GLU A 254 17.98 2.06 -3.15
CA GLU A 254 17.08 3.21 -2.92
C GLU A 254 17.78 4.43 -2.28
N GLU A 255 18.95 4.28 -1.63
CA GLU A 255 19.72 5.42 -1.11
C GLU A 255 20.64 6.07 -2.18
N GLU A 256 20.98 5.37 -3.26
CA GLU A 256 21.86 5.92 -4.32
C GLU A 256 21.08 6.68 -5.41
N GLU A 257 19.79 6.39 -5.64
CA GLU A 257 18.98 7.09 -6.65
C GLU A 257 18.45 8.47 -6.21
N GLU A 258 18.41 8.78 -4.91
CA GLU A 258 18.11 10.16 -4.45
C GLU A 258 19.29 11.14 -4.62
N GLY A 259 20.49 10.65 -4.96
CA GLY A 259 21.71 11.46 -5.10
C GLY A 259 21.98 12.02 -6.50
N VAL A 260 21.29 11.56 -7.55
CA VAL A 260 21.61 11.94 -8.94
C VAL A 260 20.69 13.06 -9.44
N GLY A 261 21.05 14.28 -9.06
CA GLY A 261 20.96 15.50 -9.87
C GLY A 261 19.72 15.69 -10.75
N ARG A 262 18.67 16.31 -10.19
CA ARG A 262 17.71 17.10 -10.98
C ARG A 262 18.45 18.25 -11.68
N ASN A 263 18.90 18.00 -12.90
CA ASN A 263 19.51 19.01 -13.76
C ASN A 263 18.38 19.86 -14.36
N VAL A 264 17.93 20.87 -13.62
CA VAL A 264 16.91 21.83 -14.07
C VAL A 264 17.57 22.84 -15.01
N ARG A 265 17.77 22.46 -16.27
CA ARG A 265 17.99 23.38 -17.39
C ARG A 265 17.36 22.83 -18.66
N SER A 266 16.09 23.15 -18.83
CA SER A 266 15.43 23.31 -20.13
C SER A 266 14.09 23.99 -19.87
N LEU A 267 14.13 25.32 -19.87
CA LEU A 267 13.08 26.26 -20.27
C LEU A 267 13.72 27.65 -20.38
#